data_AF-A0A645A6K7-F1
#
_entry.id   AF-A0A645A6K7-F1
#
_cell.length_a   1.000
_cell.length_b   1.000
_cell.length_c   1.000
_cell.angle_alpha   90.00
_cell.angle_beta   90.00
_cell.angle_gamma   90.00
#
_symmetry.space_group_name_H-M   'P 1'
#
loop_
_entity.id
_entity.type
_entity.pdbx_description
1 polymer ?
#
loop_
_entity_poly.entity_id
_entity_poly.type
_entity_poly.pdbx_seq_one_letter_code
_entity_poly.pdbx_strand_id
1 'polypeptide(L)'
;MRASSQELAAISKESADIAKTAFLDVSKTTQILELINHIAQQTNLLGLNAAIESARAGEHGRGFSVVASEVRKLAIESKNSTEKIKEFINKFQVSIESVRKNVEQSAIITQEQANATQGIAEMLENIQMIGQKLSEEGKKSIR
;
A
#
# COMPACT_ATOMS: atom_id res chain seq x y z
N MET A 1 17.58 5.19 25.16
CA MET A 1 16.77 4.06 24.66
C MET A 1 15.27 4.36 24.64
N ARG A 2 14.66 4.92 25.71
CA ARG A 2 13.26 5.42 25.66
C ARG A 2 12.95 6.39 24.50
N ALA A 3 13.88 7.32 24.21
CA ALA A 3 13.77 8.22 23.07
C ALA A 3 13.71 7.46 21.73
N SER A 4 14.56 6.45 21.56
CA SER A 4 14.61 5.63 20.33
C SER A 4 13.35 4.77 20.14
N SER A 5 12.75 4.23 21.21
CA SER A 5 11.46 3.51 21.11
C SER A 5 10.30 4.44 20.77
N GLN A 6 10.29 5.68 21.30
CA GLN A 6 9.27 6.67 20.95
C GLN A 6 9.41 7.13 19.49
N GLU A 7 10.64 7.29 19.02
CA GLU A 7 10.95 7.64 17.63
C GLU A 7 10.54 6.52 16.67
N LEU A 8 10.84 5.25 16.99
CA LEU A 8 10.37 4.10 16.20
C LEU A 8 8.84 3.98 16.17
N ALA A 9 8.18 4.26 17.30
CA ALA A 9 6.71 4.25 17.38
C ALA A 9 6.10 5.36 16.51
N ALA A 10 6.71 6.54 16.47
CA ALA A 10 6.29 7.64 15.59
C ALA A 10 6.47 7.27 14.11
N ILE A 11 7.62 6.72 13.73
CA ILE A 11 7.90 6.26 12.35
C ILE A 11 6.92 5.14 11.95
N SER A 12 6.63 4.20 12.85
CA SER A 12 5.66 3.13 12.59
C SER A 12 4.26 3.69 12.36
N LYS A 13 3.84 4.68 13.16
CA LYS A 13 2.55 5.34 12.98
C LYS A 13 2.47 6.08 11.63
N GLU A 14 3.50 6.85 11.29
CA GLU A 14 3.58 7.55 10.00
C GLU A 14 3.55 6.55 8.83
N SER A 15 4.30 5.46 8.94
CA SER A 15 4.32 4.39 7.92
C SER A 15 2.96 3.73 7.76
N ALA A 16 2.19 3.57 8.84
CA ALA A 16 0.84 3.03 8.80
C ALA A 16 -0.12 3.98 8.08
N ASP A 17 -0.01 5.29 8.33
CA ASP A 17 -0.81 6.32 7.67
C ASP A 17 -0.49 6.41 6.17
N ILE A 18 0.79 6.29 5.80
CA ILE A 18 1.23 6.20 4.40
C ILE A 18 0.65 4.95 3.73
N ALA A 19 0.77 3.78 4.37
CA ALA A 19 0.23 2.53 3.82
C ALA A 19 -1.30 2.60 3.63
N LYS A 20 -2.01 3.22 4.58
CA LYS A 20 -3.46 3.45 4.49
C LYS A 20 -3.82 4.38 3.32
N THR A 21 -3.08 5.47 3.16
CA THR A 21 -3.32 6.42 2.06
C THR A 21 -3.04 5.75 0.71
N ALA A 22 -1.93 5.03 0.59
CA ALA A 22 -1.58 4.27 -0.61
C ALA A 22 -2.67 3.23 -0.95
N PHE A 23 -3.22 2.53 0.04
CA PHE A 23 -4.32 1.59 -0.17
C PHE A 23 -5.56 2.28 -0.75
N LEU A 24 -5.93 3.45 -0.20
CA LEU A 24 -7.07 4.23 -0.70
C LEU A 24 -6.85 4.69 -2.15
N ASP A 25 -5.66 5.16 -2.48
CA ASP A 25 -5.36 5.63 -3.83
C ASP A 25 -5.35 4.49 -4.85
N VAL A 26 -4.82 3.32 -4.48
CA VAL A 26 -4.89 2.12 -5.34
C VAL A 26 -6.35 1.66 -5.53
N SER A 27 -7.20 1.78 -4.50
CA SER A 27 -8.64 1.51 -4.63
C SER A 27 -9.32 2.48 -5.61
N LYS A 28 -9.01 3.78 -5.54
CA LYS A 28 -9.51 4.78 -6.52
C LYS A 28 -9.02 4.47 -7.93
N THR A 29 -7.76 4.08 -8.11
CA THR A 29 -7.24 3.68 -9.43
C THR A 29 -8.01 2.49 -9.99
N THR A 30 -8.41 1.54 -9.13
CA THR A 30 -9.24 0.40 -9.55
C THR A 30 -10.58 0.85 -10.13
N GLN A 31 -11.26 1.81 -9.46
CA GLN A 31 -12.52 2.37 -9.95
C GLN A 31 -12.35 3.10 -11.29
N ILE A 32 -11.25 3.84 -11.47
CA ILE A 32 -10.93 4.51 -12.75
C ILE A 32 -10.73 3.48 -13.86
N LEU A 33 -10.04 2.37 -13.59
CA LEU A 33 -9.85 1.31 -14.58
C LEU A 33 -11.16 0.64 -14.98
N GLU A 34 -12.09 0.46 -14.04
CA GLU A 34 -13.43 -0.04 -14.33
C GLU A 34 -14.22 0.90 -15.25
N LEU A 35 -14.13 2.21 -15.00
CA LEU A 35 -14.72 3.22 -15.90
C LEU A 35 -14.09 3.17 -17.30
N ILE A 36 -12.76 3.08 -17.42
CA ILE A 36 -12.10 2.99 -18.73
C ILE A 36 -12.51 1.70 -19.46
N ASN A 37 -12.61 0.58 -18.75
CA ASN A 37 -13.08 -0.68 -19.33
C ASN A 37 -14.54 -0.56 -19.82
N HIS A 38 -15.41 0.13 -19.07
CA HIS A 38 -16.77 0.40 -19.51
C HIS A 38 -16.81 1.27 -20.78
N ILE A 39 -16.01 2.34 -20.82
CA ILE A 39 -15.87 3.21 -22.01
C ILE A 39 -15.35 2.41 -23.21
N ALA A 40 -14.36 1.53 -23.01
CA ALA A 40 -13.83 0.68 -24.06
C ALA A 40 -14.91 -0.29 -24.61
N GLN A 41 -15.73 -0.88 -23.75
CA GLN A 41 -16.84 -1.73 -24.16
C GLN A 41 -17.90 -0.96 -24.95
N GLN A 42 -18.29 0.22 -24.47
CA GLN A 42 -19.24 1.08 -25.19
C GLN A 42 -18.68 1.55 -26.54
N THR A 43 -17.40 1.92 -26.59
CA THR A 43 -16.72 2.33 -27.83
C THR A 43 -16.66 1.18 -28.83
N ASN A 44 -16.41 -0.05 -28.37
CA ASN A 44 -16.44 -1.23 -29.24
C ASN A 44 -17.85 -1.50 -29.79
N LEU A 45 -18.90 -1.33 -28.98
CA LEU A 45 -20.30 -1.45 -29.44
C LEU A 45 -20.68 -0.34 -30.43
N LEU A 46 -20.24 0.90 -30.20
CA LEU A 46 -20.44 2.00 -31.13
C LEU A 46 -19.73 1.73 -32.47
N GLY A 47 -18.48 1.25 -32.43
CA GLY A 47 -17.74 0.85 -33.62
C GLY A 47 -18.40 -0.32 -34.36
N LEU A 48 -19.01 -1.27 -33.65
CA LEU A 48 -19.79 -2.36 -34.25
C LEU A 48 -21.03 -1.82 -34.97
N ASN A 49 -21.80 -0.95 -34.33
CA ASN A 49 -22.98 -0.33 -34.94
C ASN A 49 -22.60 0.49 -36.19
N ALA A 50 -21.49 1.24 -36.12
CA ALA A 50 -20.98 1.99 -37.27
C ALA A 50 -20.54 1.06 -38.42
N ALA A 51 -19.94 -0.09 -38.12
CA ALA A 51 -19.57 -1.08 -39.13
C ALA A 51 -20.81 -1.69 -39.81
N ILE A 52 -21.87 -1.99 -39.05
CA ILE A 52 -23.14 -2.49 -39.58
C ILE A 52 -23.79 -1.46 -40.51
N GLU A 53 -23.87 -0.19 -40.08
CA GLU A 53 -24.49 0.86 -40.89
C GLU A 53 -23.65 1.18 -42.14
N SER A 54 -22.31 1.10 -42.04
CA SER A 54 -21.41 1.22 -43.19
C SER A 54 -21.64 0.11 -44.22
N ALA A 55 -21.83 -1.15 -43.77
CA ALA A 55 -22.16 -2.26 -44.65
C ALA A 55 -23.53 -2.06 -45.33
N ARG A 56 -24.50 -1.51 -44.59
CA ARG A 56 -25.84 -1.19 -45.10
C ARG A 56 -25.83 -0.10 -46.18
N ALA A 57 -24.94 0.89 -46.06
CA ALA A 57 -24.75 1.95 -47.06
C ALA A 57 -24.02 1.48 -48.34
N GLY A 58 -23.56 0.21 -48.40
CA GLY A 58 -22.91 -0.36 -49.57
C GLY A 58 -21.63 0.39 -49.97
N GLU A 59 -21.52 0.76 -51.25
CA GLU A 59 -20.36 1.47 -51.79
C GLU A 59 -20.09 2.82 -51.10
N HIS A 60 -21.15 3.53 -50.67
CA HIS A 60 -21.03 4.81 -49.97
C HIS A 60 -20.47 4.68 -48.54
N GLY A 61 -20.54 3.48 -47.94
CA GLY A 61 -20.07 3.21 -46.59
C GLY A 61 -18.64 2.65 -46.51
N ARG A 62 -17.96 2.40 -47.64
CA ARG A 62 -16.63 1.76 -47.66
C ARG A 62 -15.58 2.48 -46.80
N GLY A 63 -15.50 3.80 -46.91
CA GLY A 63 -14.56 4.60 -46.10
C GLY A 63 -14.88 4.57 -44.60
N PHE A 64 -16.17 4.66 -44.25
CA PHE A 64 -16.63 4.57 -42.86
C PHE A 64 -16.42 3.18 -42.25
N SER A 65 -16.50 2.12 -43.04
CA SER A 65 -16.23 0.75 -42.59
C SER A 65 -14.79 0.57 -42.10
N VAL A 66 -13.81 1.22 -42.74
CA VAL A 66 -12.40 1.17 -42.32
C VAL A 66 -12.23 1.87 -40.97
N VAL A 67 -12.81 3.06 -40.82
CA VAL A 67 -12.77 3.83 -39.58
C VAL A 67 -13.45 3.06 -38.44
N ALA A 68 -14.61 2.45 -38.69
CA ALA A 68 -15.33 1.65 -37.71
C ALA A 68 -14.51 0.43 -37.23
N SER A 69 -13.77 -0.22 -38.14
CA SER A 69 -12.87 -1.32 -37.78
C SER A 69 -11.71 -0.85 -36.90
N GLU A 70 -11.10 0.30 -37.20
CA GLU A 70 -9.99 0.83 -36.40
C GLU A 70 -10.46 1.26 -35.00
N VAL A 71 -11.64 1.89 -34.90
CA VAL A 71 -12.25 2.24 -33.61
C VAL A 71 -12.49 1.00 -32.75
N ARG A 72 -12.99 -0.10 -33.34
CA ARG A 72 -13.17 -1.37 -32.61
C ARG A 72 -11.85 -1.95 -32.14
N LYS A 73 -10.82 -1.93 -33.00
CA LYS A 73 -9.48 -2.41 -32.67
C LYS A 73 -8.91 -1.64 -31.48
N LEU A 74 -8.94 -0.31 -31.52
CA LEU A 74 -8.49 0.55 -30.43
C LEU A 74 -9.28 0.31 -29.13
N ALA A 75 -10.60 0.09 -29.22
CA ALA A 75 -11.43 -0.23 -28.07
C ALA A 75 -11.02 -1.57 -27.42
N ILE A 76 -10.74 -2.60 -28.22
CA ILE A 76 -10.25 -3.90 -27.73
C ILE A 76 -8.85 -3.77 -27.13
N GLU A 77 -7.94 -3.04 -27.77
CA GLU A 77 -6.60 -2.79 -27.25
C GLU A 77 -6.63 -2.01 -25.91
N SER A 78 -7.53 -1.03 -25.79
CA SER A 78 -7.77 -0.28 -24.56
C SER A 78 -8.26 -1.20 -23.43
N LYS A 79 -9.24 -2.07 -23.72
CA LYS A 79 -9.71 -3.09 -22.76
C LYS A 79 -8.57 -4.02 -22.31
N ASN A 80 -7.80 -4.56 -23.25
CA ASN A 80 -6.69 -5.46 -22.90
C ASN A 80 -5.62 -4.75 -22.05
N SER A 81 -5.41 -3.45 -22.31
CA SER A 81 -4.46 -2.64 -21.54
C SER A 81 -4.97 -2.39 -20.13
N THR A 82 -6.25 -2.08 -19.94
CA THR A 82 -6.83 -1.88 -18.60
C THR A 82 -6.84 -3.17 -17.78
N GLU A 83 -7.08 -4.33 -18.41
CA GLU A 83 -6.98 -5.64 -17.75
C GLU A 83 -5.56 -5.90 -17.23
N LYS A 84 -4.53 -5.64 -18.06
CA LYS A 84 -3.12 -5.76 -17.62
C LYS A 84 -2.79 -4.79 -16.48
N ILE A 85 -3.24 -3.54 -16.55
CA ILE A 85 -3.02 -2.57 -15.46
C ILE A 85 -3.71 -3.05 -14.18
N LYS A 86 -4.92 -3.64 -14.28
CA LYS A 86 -5.63 -4.21 -13.12
C LYS A 86 -4.82 -5.32 -12.44
N GLU A 87 -4.14 -6.17 -13.20
CA GLU A 87 -3.22 -7.18 -12.62
C GLU A 87 -2.07 -6.55 -11.83
N PHE A 88 -1.45 -5.49 -12.36
CA PHE A 88 -0.41 -4.76 -11.64
C PHE A 88 -0.96 -4.11 -10.37
N ILE A 89 -2.13 -3.47 -10.45
CA ILE A 89 -2.81 -2.85 -9.31
C ILE A 89 -3.13 -3.87 -8.21
N ASN A 90 -3.58 -5.07 -8.56
CA ASN A 90 -3.80 -6.15 -7.59
C ASN A 90 -2.49 -6.53 -6.88
N LYS A 91 -1.37 -6.63 -7.61
CA LYS A 91 -0.05 -6.86 -7.00
C LYS A 91 0.35 -5.73 -6.05
N PHE A 92 0.09 -4.47 -6.42
CA PHE A 92 0.32 -3.32 -5.55
C PHE A 92 -0.52 -3.38 -4.27
N GLN A 93 -1.80 -3.77 -4.33
CA GLN A 93 -2.63 -3.95 -3.14
C GLN A 93 -2.05 -4.99 -2.18
N VAL A 94 -1.59 -6.13 -2.71
CA VAL A 94 -0.96 -7.19 -1.90
C VAL A 94 0.32 -6.66 -1.24
N SER A 95 1.16 -5.93 -1.98
CA SER A 95 2.38 -5.33 -1.43
C SER A 95 2.08 -4.32 -0.32
N ILE A 96 1.07 -3.45 -0.51
CA ILE A 96 0.67 -2.46 0.49
C ILE A 96 0.14 -3.15 1.76
N GLU A 97 -0.65 -4.21 1.61
CA GLU A 97 -1.13 -4.99 2.77
C GLU A 97 0.03 -5.68 3.51
N SER A 98 1.05 -6.15 2.78
CA SER A 98 2.28 -6.67 3.41
C SER A 98 3.03 -5.59 4.19
N VAL A 99 3.14 -4.37 3.64
CA VAL A 99 3.75 -3.23 4.34
C VAL A 99 2.96 -2.89 5.59
N ARG A 100 1.62 -2.85 5.51
CA ARG A 100 0.74 -2.59 6.66
C ARG A 100 0.99 -3.59 7.79
N LYS A 101 1.07 -4.89 7.47
CA LYS A 101 1.37 -5.95 8.45
C LYS A 101 2.75 -5.79 9.07
N ASN A 102 3.77 -5.50 8.28
CA ASN A 102 5.13 -5.30 8.79
C ASN A 102 5.23 -4.10 9.72
N VAL A 103 4.51 -3.01 9.42
CA VAL A 103 4.42 -1.84 10.29
C VAL A 103 3.71 -2.18 11.61
N GLU A 104 2.59 -2.91 11.54
CA GLU A 104 1.86 -3.36 12.74
C GLU A 104 2.73 -4.24 13.64
N GLN A 105 3.46 -5.18 13.06
CA GLN A 105 4.41 -6.02 13.78
C GLN A 105 5.58 -5.21 14.36
N SER A 106 6.08 -4.21 13.62
CA SER A 106 7.16 -3.34 14.11
C SER A 106 6.71 -2.51 15.31
N ALA A 107 5.46 -2.06 15.34
CA ALA A 107 4.88 -1.36 16.49
C ALA A 107 4.82 -2.26 17.73
N ILE A 108 4.42 -3.52 17.57
CA ILE A 108 4.40 -4.52 18.67
C ILE A 108 5.81 -4.74 19.23
N ILE A 109 6.78 -5.03 18.35
CA ILE A 109 8.18 -5.27 18.75
C ILE A 109 8.76 -4.05 19.47
N THR A 110 8.48 -2.84 18.96
CA THR A 110 8.93 -1.59 19.59
C THR A 110 8.39 -1.45 21.01
N GLN A 111 7.12 -1.80 21.23
CA GLN A 111 6.49 -1.74 22.54
C GLN A 111 7.09 -2.77 23.52
N GLU A 112 7.31 -4.00 23.06
CA GLU A 112 7.98 -5.04 23.86
C GLU A 112 9.40 -4.62 24.25
N GLN A 113 10.15 -4.06 23.31
CA GLN A 113 11.49 -3.55 23.54
C GLN A 113 11.49 -2.39 24.54
N ALA A 114 10.51 -1.47 24.47
CA ALA A 114 10.36 -0.40 25.45
C ALA A 114 10.15 -0.95 26.87
N ASN A 115 9.31 -1.98 27.03
CA ASN A 115 9.04 -2.63 28.31
C ASN A 115 10.29 -3.35 28.85
N ALA A 116 10.99 -4.11 28.01
CA ALA A 116 12.22 -4.80 28.39
C ALA A 116 13.31 -3.81 28.85
N THR A 117 13.44 -2.69 28.13
CA THR A 117 14.40 -1.65 28.50
C THR A 117 14.05 -0.95 29.81
N GLN A 118 12.77 -0.77 30.09
CA GLN A 118 12.31 -0.25 31.37
C GLN A 118 12.69 -1.19 32.53
N GLY A 119 12.49 -2.50 32.37
CA GLY A 119 12.90 -3.49 33.36
C GLY A 119 14.42 -3.50 33.60
N ILE A 120 15.24 -3.32 32.54
CA ILE A 120 16.70 -3.18 32.67
C ILE A 120 17.05 -1.93 33.49
N ALA A 121 16.39 -0.80 33.25
CA ALA A 121 16.64 0.44 33.98
C ALA A 121 16.33 0.29 35.49
N GLU A 122 15.22 -0.34 35.83
CA GLU A 122 14.85 -0.66 37.22
C GLU A 122 15.86 -1.60 37.88
N MET A 123 16.34 -2.60 37.15
CA MET A 123 17.35 -3.53 37.65
C MET A 123 18.69 -2.84 37.91
N LEU A 124 19.10 -1.90 37.05
CA LEU A 124 20.30 -1.09 37.24
C LEU A 124 20.18 -0.19 38.48
N GLU A 125 19.02 0.43 38.70
CA GLU A 125 18.75 1.25 39.89
C GLU A 125 18.85 0.42 41.18
N ASN A 126 18.29 -0.80 41.17
CA ASN A 126 18.43 -1.75 42.27
C ASN A 126 19.89 -2.14 42.53
N ILE A 127 20.67 -2.45 41.48
CA ILE A 127 22.09 -2.76 41.60
C ILE A 127 22.86 -1.58 42.21
N GLN A 128 22.53 -0.36 41.80
CA GLN A 128 23.18 0.86 42.29
C GLN A 128 22.87 1.09 43.78
N MET A 129 21.63 0.87 44.22
CA MET A 129 21.26 0.91 45.65
C MET A 129 21.99 -0.16 46.46
N ILE A 130 22.07 -1.40 45.96
CA ILE A 130 22.79 -2.50 46.62
C ILE A 130 24.27 -2.14 46.76
N GLY A 131 24.89 -1.64 45.69
CA GLY A 131 26.29 -1.21 45.71
C GLY A 131 26.57 -0.09 46.72
N GLN A 132 25.65 0.88 46.84
CA GLN A 132 25.75 1.94 47.86
C GLN A 132 25.67 1.38 49.28
N LYS A 133 24.69 0.51 49.57
CA LYS A 133 24.57 -0.14 50.88
C LYS A 133 25.83 -0.94 51.26
N LEU A 134 26.35 -1.74 50.33
CA LEU A 134 27.60 -2.50 50.56
C LEU A 134 28.78 -1.57 50.86
N SER A 135 28.88 -0.43 50.16
CA SER A 135 29.93 0.56 50.43
C SER A 135 29.82 1.18 51.82
N GLU A 136 28.61 1.48 52.28
CA GLU A 136 28.37 2.00 53.62
C GLU A 136 28.68 0.98 54.73
N GLU A 137 28.27 -0.28 54.54
CA GLU A 137 28.57 -1.37 55.48
C GLU A 137 30.08 -1.64 55.55
N GLY A 138 30.76 -1.66 54.41
CA GLY A 138 32.21 -1.82 54.35
C GLY A 138 32.95 -0.73 55.13
N LYS A 139 32.51 0.53 55.05
CA LYS A 139 33.09 1.65 55.82
C LYS A 139 32.86 1.51 57.33
N LYS A 140 31.71 0.97 57.76
CA LYS A 140 31.41 0.72 59.18
C LYS A 140 32.27 -0.39 59.77
N SER A 141 32.56 -1.44 59.00
CA SER A 141 33.33 -2.60 59.50
C SER A 141 34.81 -2.33 59.75
N ILE A 142 35.37 -1.23 59.23
CA ILE A 142 36.79 -0.85 59.35
C ILE A 142 37.00 0.17 60.50
N ARG A 143 35.92 0.75 61.05
CA ARG A 143 35.93 1.63 62.22
C ARG A 143 35.65 0.84 63.49
#